data_AF-A0A4Y2NQW1-F1
#
_entry.id   AF-A0A4Y2NQW1-F1
#
_cell.length_a   1.000
_cell.length_b   1.000
_cell.length_c   1.000
_cell.angle_alpha   90.00
_cell.angle_beta   90.00
_cell.angle_gamma   90.00
#
_symmetry.space_group_name_H-M   'P 1'
#
loop_
_entity.id
_entity.type
_entity.pdbx_description
1 polymer ?
#
loop_
_entity_poly.entity_id
_entity_poly.type
_entity_poly.pdbx_seq_one_letter_code
_entity_poly.pdbx_strand_id
1 'polypeptide(L)'
;SDLNEEVLTRAGSWMSKERKRLTLQLLLIYLKASTGSCIASASEALRLIWNSLPVPFISHQEISLIFGELLCAKEIWDIYLFYAQAIGEFHEFLNPRSLKHLCRAAVRWTLGRQKWIPDGINELCLPTELKLFLNLDM
;
A
#
# COMPACT_ATOMS: atom_id res chain seq x y z
N SER A 1 8.17 24.65 25.52
CA SER A 1 8.72 23.55 24.72
C SER A 1 7.88 22.34 25.06
N ASP A 2 6.71 22.26 24.44
CA ASP A 2 5.64 21.37 24.88
C ASP A 2 5.23 20.49 23.71
N LEU A 3 6.14 19.59 23.33
CA LEU A 3 5.81 18.35 22.63
C LEU A 3 5.21 17.40 23.67
N ASN A 4 3.99 17.74 24.08
CA ASN A 4 3.29 17.06 25.17
C ASN A 4 2.83 15.68 24.69
N GLU A 5 2.99 14.66 25.54
CA GLU A 5 2.52 13.27 25.36
C GLU A 5 1.08 13.14 24.83
N GLU A 6 0.25 14.18 25.00
CA GLU A 6 -1.09 14.33 24.41
C GLU A 6 -1.15 14.31 22.88
N VAL A 7 -0.11 14.78 22.18
CA VAL A 7 -0.06 14.76 20.70
C VAL A 7 0.21 13.33 20.21
N LEU A 8 1.07 12.61 20.94
CA LEU A 8 1.44 11.22 20.63
C LEU A 8 0.30 10.24 20.97
N THR A 9 -0.38 10.44 22.11
CA THR A 9 -1.58 9.66 22.48
C THR A 9 -2.78 9.95 21.56
N ARG A 10 -2.92 11.17 21.02
CA ARG A 10 -3.91 11.47 19.97
C ARG A 10 -3.59 10.77 18.64
N ALA A 11 -2.34 10.69 18.22
CA ALA A 11 -1.98 10.06 16.96
C ALA A 11 -2.25 8.55 16.93
N GLY A 12 -2.07 7.85 18.06
CA GLY A 12 -2.46 6.44 18.22
C GLY A 12 -3.97 6.19 18.07
N SER A 13 -4.79 7.22 18.30
CA SER A 13 -6.26 7.26 18.20
C SER A 13 -6.79 7.56 16.78
N TRP A 14 -5.95 8.04 15.84
CA TRP A 14 -6.40 8.51 14.52
C TRP A 14 -6.33 7.46 13.41
N MET A 15 -5.55 6.40 13.61
CA MET A 15 -5.37 5.38 12.60
C MET A 15 -6.41 4.28 12.72
N SER A 16 -7.19 4.07 11.64
CA SER A 16 -8.12 2.95 11.57
C SER A 16 -7.39 1.62 11.77
N LYS A 17 -8.09 0.62 12.32
CA LYS A 17 -7.55 -0.75 12.47
C LYS A 17 -6.99 -1.28 11.13
N GLU A 18 -7.68 -0.93 10.05
CA GLU A 18 -7.26 -1.29 8.70
C GLU A 18 -5.92 -0.64 8.32
N ARG A 19 -5.72 0.63 8.65
CA ARG A 19 -4.44 1.30 8.37
C ARG A 19 -3.28 0.67 9.11
N LYS A 20 -3.46 0.36 10.41
CA LYS A 20 -2.45 -0.34 11.21
C LYS A 20 -2.11 -1.72 10.61
N ARG A 21 -3.12 -2.46 10.16
CA ARG A 21 -2.95 -3.76 9.49
C ARG A 21 -2.11 -3.63 8.21
N LEU A 22 -2.40 -2.65 7.37
CA LEU A 22 -1.67 -2.40 6.13
C LEU A 22 -0.20 -2.05 6.39
N THR A 23 0.08 -1.20 7.39
CA THR A 23 1.47 -0.85 7.72
C THR A 23 2.24 -2.02 8.32
N LEU A 24 1.58 -2.89 9.11
CA LEU A 24 2.17 -4.16 9.56
C LEU A 24 2.44 -5.12 8.40
N GLN A 25 1.53 -5.21 7.42
CA GLN A 25 1.74 -6.03 6.23
C GLN A 25 2.96 -5.54 5.43
N LEU A 26 3.12 -4.23 5.27
CA LEU A 26 4.31 -3.64 4.66
C LEU A 26 5.59 -4.10 5.39
N LEU A 27 5.63 -3.96 6.72
CA LEU A 27 6.78 -4.41 7.51
C LEU A 27 7.08 -5.89 7.31
N LEU A 28 6.06 -6.76 7.34
CA LEU A 28 6.23 -8.20 7.16
C LEU A 28 6.75 -8.56 5.77
N ILE A 29 6.30 -7.88 4.72
CA ILE A 29 6.80 -8.08 3.36
C ILE A 29 8.27 -7.65 3.29
N TYR A 30 8.60 -6.49 3.85
CA TYR A 30 9.97 -5.99 3.90
C TYR A 30 10.90 -6.96 4.64
N LEU A 31 10.54 -7.39 5.86
CA LEU A 31 11.37 -8.31 6.64
C LEU A 31 11.60 -9.63 5.88
N LYS A 32 10.57 -10.18 5.25
CA LYS A 32 10.71 -11.38 4.41
C LYS A 32 11.63 -11.14 3.20
N ALA A 33 11.56 -9.97 2.58
CA ALA A 33 12.47 -9.58 1.51
C ALA A 33 13.92 -9.55 2.00
N SER A 34 14.16 -8.98 3.18
CA SER A 34 15.50 -8.84 3.76
C SER A 34 16.11 -10.17 4.25
N THR A 35 15.30 -11.17 4.63
CA THR A 35 15.78 -12.45 5.18
C THR A 35 16.03 -13.54 4.12
N GLY A 36 16.05 -13.21 2.83
CA GLY A 36 16.44 -14.16 1.76
C GLY A 36 15.33 -14.57 0.80
N SER A 37 14.19 -13.86 0.76
CA SER A 37 13.27 -13.96 -0.39
C SER A 37 13.71 -13.03 -1.54
N CYS A 38 13.27 -13.33 -2.76
CA CYS A 38 13.56 -12.50 -3.91
C CYS A 38 12.92 -11.11 -3.73
N ILE A 39 13.75 -10.07 -3.57
CA ILE A 39 13.32 -8.67 -3.42
C ILE A 39 12.35 -8.28 -4.55
N ALA A 40 12.58 -8.76 -5.78
CA ALA A 40 11.68 -8.50 -6.90
C ALA A 40 10.28 -9.09 -6.68
N SER A 41 10.17 -10.31 -6.17
CA SER A 41 8.88 -10.94 -5.86
C SER A 41 8.16 -10.22 -4.70
N ALA A 42 8.90 -9.78 -3.69
CA ALA A 42 8.32 -9.02 -2.57
C ALA A 42 7.83 -7.64 -3.02
N SER A 43 8.63 -6.96 -3.84
CA SER A 43 8.25 -5.69 -4.47
C SER A 43 7.01 -5.85 -5.34
N GLU A 44 6.96 -6.88 -6.17
CA GLU A 44 5.81 -7.16 -7.04
C GLU A 44 4.55 -7.52 -6.23
N ALA A 45 4.67 -8.33 -5.19
CA ALA A 45 3.56 -8.62 -4.28
C ALA A 45 3.02 -7.34 -3.63
N LEU A 46 3.92 -6.46 -3.18
CA LEU A 46 3.53 -5.17 -2.61
C LEU A 46 2.83 -4.29 -3.63
N ARG A 47 3.36 -4.19 -4.86
CA ARG A 47 2.75 -3.47 -5.99
C ARG A 47 1.33 -3.97 -6.25
N LEU A 48 1.12 -5.28 -6.32
CA LEU A 48 -0.18 -5.90 -6.59
C LEU A 48 -1.19 -5.65 -5.45
N ILE A 49 -0.75 -5.79 -4.20
CA ILE A 49 -1.58 -5.50 -3.02
C ILE A 49 -2.03 -4.04 -3.05
N TRP A 50 -1.08 -3.10 -3.18
CA TRP A 50 -1.40 -1.67 -3.14
C TRP A 50 -2.20 -1.19 -4.35
N ASN A 51 -2.00 -1.80 -5.52
CA ASN A 51 -2.79 -1.49 -6.71
C ASN A 51 -4.22 -2.08 -6.67
N SER A 52 -4.50 -3.01 -5.76
CA SER A 52 -5.83 -3.59 -5.56
C SER A 52 -6.72 -2.81 -4.58
N LEU A 53 -6.14 -1.95 -3.75
CA LEU A 53 -6.85 -1.32 -2.63
C LEU A 53 -7.23 0.14 -2.92
N PRO A 54 -8.45 0.60 -2.57
CA PRO A 54 -8.86 1.99 -2.72
C PRO A 54 -8.37 2.87 -1.56
N VAL A 55 -7.14 2.64 -1.08
CA VAL A 55 -6.58 3.33 0.09
C VAL A 55 -5.48 4.32 -0.31
N PRO A 56 -5.30 5.43 0.43
CA PRO A 56 -4.16 6.32 0.25
C PRO A 56 -2.82 5.60 0.44
N PHE A 57 -1.76 6.17 -0.10
CA PHE A 57 -0.41 5.67 0.14
C PHE A 57 0.04 5.89 1.58
N ILE A 58 0.94 5.04 2.08
CA ILE A 58 1.55 5.19 3.40
C ILE A 58 2.70 6.20 3.30
N SER A 59 2.64 7.23 4.13
CA SER A 59 3.70 8.22 4.24
C SER A 59 4.85 7.73 5.14
N HIS A 60 6.05 8.26 4.92
CA HIS A 60 7.18 8.05 5.83
C HIS A 60 6.82 8.39 7.29
N GLN A 61 6.10 9.50 7.50
CA GLN A 61 5.65 9.94 8.82
C GLN A 61 4.79 8.89 9.54
N GLU A 62 3.87 8.22 8.82
CA GLU A 62 3.06 7.14 9.41
C GLU A 62 3.90 5.93 9.81
N ILE A 63 4.91 5.57 9.02
CA ILE A 63 5.81 4.47 9.34
C ILE A 63 6.64 4.83 10.58
N SER A 64 7.19 6.06 10.63
CA SER A 64 7.91 6.57 11.79
C SER A 64 7.03 6.59 13.04
N LEU A 65 5.77 6.97 12.91
CA LEU A 65 4.85 7.05 14.05
C LEU A 65 4.53 5.68 14.64
N ILE A 66 4.42 4.65 13.80
CA ILE A 66 4.05 3.29 14.24
C ILE A 66 5.26 2.52 14.75
N PHE A 67 6.43 2.68 14.10
CA PHE A 67 7.61 1.86 14.38
C PHE A 67 8.78 2.62 14.99
N GLY A 68 8.65 3.93 15.24
CA GLY A 68 9.74 4.79 15.75
C GLY A 68 10.32 4.38 17.10
N GLU A 69 9.54 3.69 17.93
CA GLU A 69 10.02 3.14 19.21
C GLU A 69 10.75 1.80 19.04
N LEU A 70 10.54 1.10 17.91
CA LEU A 70 11.06 -0.25 17.65
C LEU A 70 12.25 -0.25 16.69
N LEU A 71 12.24 0.64 15.70
CA LEU A 71 13.17 0.69 14.59
C LEU A 71 13.93 2.01 14.58
N CYS A 72 15.20 1.98 14.17
CA CYS A 72 15.97 3.20 14.00
C CYS A 72 15.54 3.95 12.73
N ALA A 73 15.91 5.24 12.66
CA ALA A 73 15.55 6.11 11.54
C ALA A 73 16.00 5.54 10.16
N LYS A 74 17.14 4.86 10.12
CA LYS A 74 17.63 4.22 8.90
C LYS A 74 16.71 3.08 8.45
N GLU A 75 16.31 2.20 9.35
CA GLU A 75 15.42 1.08 9.03
C GLU A 75 14.05 1.57 8.56
N ILE A 76 13.51 2.61 9.20
CA ILE A 76 12.26 3.23 8.79
C ILE A 76 12.38 3.81 7.37
N TRP A 77 13.50 4.47 7.08
CA TRP A 77 13.76 5.01 5.74
C TRP A 77 13.88 3.90 4.70
N ASP A 78 14.58 2.81 5.01
CA ASP A 78 14.75 1.66 4.11
C ASP A 78 13.40 0.98 3.80
N ILE A 79 12.52 0.83 4.80
CA ILE A 79 11.15 0.32 4.61
C ILE A 79 10.35 1.25 3.71
N TYR A 80 10.41 2.57 3.96
CA TYR A 80 9.69 3.55 3.16
C TYR A 80 10.20 3.58 1.71
N LEU A 81 11.52 3.49 1.51
CA LEU A 81 12.12 3.47 0.18
C LEU A 81 11.73 2.21 -0.59
N PHE A 82 11.80 1.04 0.05
CA PHE A 82 11.32 -0.22 -0.53
C PHE A 82 9.85 -0.10 -0.96
N TYR A 83 9.02 0.48 -0.10
CA TYR A 83 7.62 0.72 -0.39
C TYR A 83 7.42 1.63 -1.61
N ALA A 84 8.02 2.82 -1.59
CA ALA A 84 7.90 3.84 -2.63
C ALA A 84 8.37 3.32 -4.00
N GLN A 85 9.48 2.57 -4.01
CA GLN A 85 10.00 1.94 -5.22
C GLN A 85 9.03 0.90 -5.80
N ALA A 86 8.42 0.06 -4.95
CA ALA A 86 7.49 -0.96 -5.40
C ALA A 86 6.21 -0.37 -6.02
N ILE A 87 5.71 0.74 -5.48
CA ILE A 87 4.52 1.41 -5.99
C ILE A 87 4.81 2.40 -7.13
N GLY A 88 6.08 2.75 -7.36
CA GLY A 88 6.53 3.71 -8.37
C GLY A 88 6.22 5.17 -8.03
N GLU A 89 5.96 5.48 -6.76
CA GLU A 89 5.43 6.77 -6.32
C GLU A 89 6.10 7.20 -5.00
N PHE A 90 6.58 8.45 -4.96
CA PHE A 90 7.12 9.08 -3.75
C PHE A 90 6.14 10.15 -3.26
N HIS A 91 5.69 10.02 -2.03
CA HIS A 91 4.73 10.96 -1.45
C HIS A 91 5.18 11.43 -0.08
N GLU A 92 5.49 12.73 0.00
CA GLU A 92 5.79 13.40 1.26
C GLU A 92 4.54 13.51 2.15
N PHE A 93 3.34 13.56 1.54
CA PHE A 93 2.06 13.71 2.22
C PHE A 93 1.03 12.65 1.81
N LEU A 94 0.01 12.47 2.67
CA LEU A 94 -1.15 11.62 2.41
C LEU A 94 -2.00 12.17 1.27
N ASN A 95 -1.73 11.73 0.04
CA ASN A 95 -2.54 12.10 -1.11
C ASN A 95 -3.60 11.04 -1.42
N PRO A 96 -4.84 11.46 -1.77
CA PRO A 96 -5.83 10.55 -2.31
C PRO A 96 -5.32 9.96 -3.64
N ARG A 97 -5.71 8.72 -3.92
CA ARG A 97 -5.37 8.06 -5.19
C ARG A 97 -6.14 8.73 -6.34
N SER A 98 -5.58 8.66 -7.54
CA SER A 98 -6.24 9.17 -8.73
C SER A 98 -7.62 8.52 -8.94
N LEU A 99 -8.54 9.25 -9.58
CA LEU A 99 -9.86 8.70 -9.92
C LEU A 99 -9.74 7.39 -10.72
N LYS A 100 -8.77 7.32 -11.64
CA LYS A 100 -8.48 6.11 -12.43
C LYS A 100 -8.18 4.91 -11.52
N HIS A 101 -7.38 5.09 -10.46
CA HIS A 101 -7.08 4.05 -9.48
C HIS A 101 -8.31 3.65 -8.66
N LEU A 102 -9.10 4.64 -8.22
CA LEU A 102 -10.34 4.38 -7.46
C LEU A 102 -11.36 3.59 -8.29
N CYS A 103 -11.52 3.92 -9.57
CA CYS A 103 -12.33 3.16 -10.52
C CYS A 103 -11.84 1.71 -10.65
N ARG A 104 -10.53 1.50 -10.80
CA ARG A 104 -9.94 0.15 -10.86
C ARG A 104 -10.26 -0.67 -9.62
N ALA A 105 -10.04 -0.10 -8.44
CA ALA A 105 -10.32 -0.79 -7.18
C ALA A 105 -11.82 -1.12 -7.04
N ALA A 106 -12.72 -0.22 -7.45
CA ALA A 106 -14.16 -0.46 -7.41
C ALA A 106 -14.62 -1.59 -8.35
N VAL A 107 -14.10 -1.60 -9.60
CA VAL A 107 -14.40 -2.67 -10.57
C VAL A 107 -13.87 -4.01 -10.08
N ARG A 108 -12.60 -4.05 -9.64
CA ARG A 108 -11.99 -5.27 -9.10
C ARG A 108 -12.70 -5.77 -7.84
N TRP A 109 -13.14 -4.87 -6.96
CA TRP A 109 -13.90 -5.25 -5.78
C TRP A 109 -15.22 -5.91 -6.14
N THR A 110 -15.93 -5.36 -7.13
CA THR A 110 -17.22 -5.88 -7.60
C THR A 110 -17.07 -7.27 -8.21
N LEU A 111 -16.11 -7.46 -9.10
CA LEU A 111 -15.86 -8.75 -9.77
C LEU A 111 -15.21 -9.78 -8.82
N GLY A 112 -14.31 -9.33 -7.95
CA GLY A 112 -13.61 -10.16 -6.98
C GLY A 112 -14.54 -10.77 -5.94
N ARG A 113 -15.62 -10.08 -5.56
CA ARG A 113 -16.67 -10.65 -4.67
C ARG A 113 -17.32 -11.90 -5.25
N GLN A 114 -17.40 -12.00 -6.57
CA GLN A 114 -17.96 -13.16 -7.25
C GLN A 114 -16.88 -14.21 -7.59
N LYS A 115 -15.61 -13.94 -7.28
CA LYS A 115 -14.43 -14.72 -7.72
C LYS A 115 -14.25 -14.73 -9.23
N TRP A 116 -14.68 -13.68 -9.91
CA TRP A 116 -14.64 -13.55 -11.36
C TRP A 116 -13.41 -12.78 -11.85
N ILE A 117 -12.30 -12.78 -11.11
CA ILE A 117 -11.05 -12.19 -11.59
C ILE A 117 -10.09 -13.34 -11.88
N PRO A 118 -9.47 -13.41 -13.07
CA PRO A 118 -9.49 -12.40 -14.15
C PRO A 118 -10.67 -12.52 -15.14
N ASP A 119 -11.39 -13.64 -15.18
CA ASP A 119 -12.31 -13.97 -16.29
C ASP A 119 -13.42 -12.94 -16.52
N GLY A 120 -14.05 -12.44 -15.47
CA GLY A 120 -15.07 -11.40 -15.53
C GLY A 120 -14.56 -10.04 -16.02
N ILE A 121 -13.24 -9.77 -16.00
CA ILE A 121 -12.66 -8.59 -16.67
C ILE A 121 -12.60 -8.83 -18.18
N ASN A 122 -12.30 -10.07 -18.60
CA ASN A 122 -12.21 -10.42 -20.02
C ASN A 122 -13.59 -10.36 -20.72
N GLU A 123 -14.67 -10.63 -19.99
CA GLU A 123 -16.04 -10.50 -20.46
C GLU A 123 -16.53 -9.04 -20.60
N LEU A 124 -15.80 -8.07 -20.02
CA LEU A 124 -16.16 -6.66 -20.21
C LEU A 124 -15.89 -6.23 -21.65
N CYS A 125 -16.82 -5.49 -22.25
CA CYS A 125 -16.64 -4.84 -23.55
C CYS A 125 -15.75 -3.58 -23.45
N LEU A 126 -14.53 -3.74 -22.90
CA LEU A 126 -13.54 -2.69 -22.76
C LEU A 126 -12.35 -2.89 -23.72
N PRO A 127 -11.67 -1.80 -24.13
CA PRO A 127 -10.37 -1.87 -24.79
C PRO A 127 -9.34 -2.70 -24.01
N THR A 128 -8.42 -3.34 -24.73
CA THR A 128 -7.38 -4.22 -24.16
C THR A 128 -6.54 -3.51 -23.10
N GLU A 129 -6.20 -2.25 -23.32
CA GLU A 129 -5.39 -1.45 -22.41
C GLU A 129 -6.09 -1.25 -21.05
N LEU A 130 -7.43 -1.12 -21.06
CA LEU A 130 -8.21 -1.03 -19.85
C LEU A 130 -8.33 -2.39 -19.14
N LYS A 131 -8.40 -3.50 -19.89
CA LYS A 131 -8.39 -4.85 -19.29
C LYS A 131 -7.07 -5.13 -18.59
N LEU A 132 -5.93 -4.83 -19.22
CA LEU A 132 -4.59 -4.96 -18.62
C LEU A 132 -4.49 -4.12 -17.34
N PHE A 133 -4.90 -2.85 -17.43
CA PHE A 133 -4.94 -1.96 -16.27
C PHE A 133 -5.79 -2.51 -15.11
N LEU A 134 -6.95 -3.10 -15.41
CA LEU A 134 -7.82 -3.74 -14.42
C LEU A 134 -7.25 -5.04 -13.86
N ASN A 135 -6.49 -5.80 -14.64
CA ASN A 135 -5.80 -7.02 -14.18
C ASN A 135 -4.54 -6.75 -13.37
N LEU A 136 -4.09 -5.48 -13.30
CA LEU A 136 -2.84 -5.05 -12.68
C LEU A 136 -1.59 -5.42 -13.47
N ASP A 137 -1.78 -5.81 -14.73
CA ASP A 137 -0.71 -6.09 -15.66
C ASP A 137 -0.09 -4.77 -16.16
N MET A 138 1.21 -4.78 -16.40
CA MET A 138 1.93 -3.66 -17.04
C MET A 138 1.86 -3.78 -18.55
#